data_AF-A0A1H4GVK4-F1
#
_entry.id   AF-A0A1H4GVK4-F1
#
_cell.length_a   1.000
_cell.length_b   1.000
_cell.length_c   1.000
_cell.angle_alpha   90.00
_cell.angle_beta   90.00
_cell.angle_gamma   90.00
#
_symmetry.space_group_name_H-M   'P 1'
#
loop_
_entity.id
_entity.type
_entity.pdbx_description
1 polymer ?
#
loop_
_entity_poly.entity_id
_entity_poly.type
_entity_poly.pdbx_seq_one_letter_code
_entity_poly.pdbx_strand_id
1 'polypeptide(L)'
;MPEPLATWTWRLERVRNGRTVLTRAQATTARADLMNDRAAHPADYADYDEEYTTALDELDVLSRQANRHDDLLSVMAADRRAAEREAAAAGTARAGAPGARSRTSLATEHDRVPAGLPEPLDQWVHRLIRYRAGVKIITPIEAARAEIRLRNEADLQPAAYRTGVAAAYYARVIRELGEIATAERPGRRDAPGLARGLGAALV
;
A
#
# COMPACT_ATOMS: atom_id res chain seq x y z
N MET A 1 3.89 41.39 9.30
CA MET A 1 3.58 40.25 8.43
C MET A 1 2.19 39.77 8.78
N PRO A 2 1.27 39.61 7.80
CA PRO A 2 -0.08 39.09 8.04
C PRO A 2 -0.05 37.72 8.76
N GLU A 3 -0.98 37.49 9.69
CA GLU A 3 -1.04 36.26 10.48
C GLU A 3 -1.18 34.98 9.61
N PRO A 4 -2.01 34.97 8.55
CA PRO A 4 -2.13 33.79 7.68
C PRO A 4 -0.82 33.51 6.96
N LEU A 5 -0.15 34.55 6.47
CA LEU A 5 1.16 34.44 5.82
C LEU A 5 2.23 33.91 6.79
N ALA A 6 2.32 34.45 8.00
CA ALA A 6 3.27 34.00 9.02
C ALA A 6 3.06 32.54 9.45
N THR A 7 1.81 32.11 9.53
CA THR A 7 1.45 30.72 9.87
C THR A 7 1.88 29.76 8.77
N TRP A 8 1.66 30.13 7.50
CA TRP A 8 1.99 29.27 6.37
C TRP A 8 3.48 29.23 6.08
N THR A 9 4.21 30.34 6.18
CA THR A 9 5.68 30.34 6.02
C THR A 9 6.35 29.46 7.07
N TRP A 10 5.91 29.52 8.34
CA TRP A 10 6.41 28.63 9.38
C TRP A 10 6.09 27.15 9.10
N ARG A 11 4.89 26.84 8.60
CA ARG A 11 4.52 25.47 8.21
C ARG A 11 5.35 24.97 7.03
N LEU A 12 5.52 25.78 6.00
CA LEU A 12 6.33 25.45 4.83
C LEU A 12 7.79 25.19 5.21
N GLU A 13 8.36 25.96 6.12
CA GLU A 13 9.71 25.73 6.63
C GLU A 13 9.83 24.37 7.37
N ARG A 14 8.80 23.94 8.09
CA ARG A 14 8.77 22.61 8.71
C ARG A 14 8.61 21.49 7.68
N VAL A 15 7.88 21.72 6.60
CA VAL A 15 7.81 20.79 5.47
C VAL A 15 9.17 20.68 4.78
N ARG A 16 9.85 21.79 4.51
CA ARG A 16 11.20 21.83 3.93
C ARG A 16 12.21 21.04 4.78
N ASN A 17 12.11 21.16 6.10
CA ASN A 17 12.95 20.44 7.05
C ASN A 17 12.49 19.00 7.33
N GLY A 18 11.46 18.49 6.64
CA GLY A 18 10.94 17.12 6.81
C GLY A 18 10.27 16.85 8.16
N ARG A 19 9.97 17.89 8.94
CA ARG A 19 9.34 17.77 10.27
C ARG A 19 7.84 17.59 10.20
N THR A 20 7.22 18.03 9.12
CA THR A 20 5.78 17.90 8.85
C THR A 20 5.54 17.55 7.40
N VAL A 21 4.43 16.89 7.10
CA VAL A 21 4.00 16.58 5.73
C VAL A 21 2.69 17.30 5.47
N LEU A 22 2.57 17.95 4.31
CA LEU A 22 1.32 18.52 3.81
C LEU A 22 0.77 17.62 2.70
N THR A 23 -0.52 17.30 2.78
CA THR A 23 -1.21 16.61 1.68
C THR A 23 -1.47 17.59 0.53
N ARG A 24 -1.72 17.05 -0.67
CA ARG A 24 -2.07 17.84 -1.85
C ARG A 24 -3.31 18.69 -1.61
N ALA A 25 -4.34 18.11 -0.97
CA ALA A 25 -5.56 18.82 -0.64
C ALA A 25 -5.29 19.98 0.33
N GLN A 26 -4.46 19.75 1.35
CA GLN A 26 -4.06 20.80 2.29
C GLN A 26 -3.26 21.92 1.60
N ALA A 27 -2.34 21.60 0.71
CA ALA A 27 -1.59 22.61 -0.05
C ALA A 27 -2.50 23.42 -1.00
N THR A 28 -3.47 22.76 -1.63
CA THR A 28 -4.44 23.42 -2.54
C THR A 28 -5.38 24.34 -1.77
N THR A 29 -5.93 23.89 -0.64
CA THR A 29 -6.79 24.70 0.22
C THR A 29 -6.02 25.87 0.82
N ALA A 30 -4.81 25.63 1.35
CA ALA A 30 -3.94 26.67 1.91
C ALA A 30 -3.65 27.80 0.92
N ARG A 31 -3.41 27.44 -0.35
CA ARG A 31 -3.18 28.42 -1.41
C ARG A 31 -4.42 29.28 -1.67
N ALA A 32 -5.59 28.66 -1.75
CA ALA A 32 -6.85 29.38 -1.94
C ALA A 32 -7.15 30.32 -0.76
N ASP A 33 -6.89 29.86 0.47
CA ASP A 33 -7.08 30.65 1.68
C ASP A 33 -6.15 31.88 1.70
N LEU A 34 -4.87 31.71 1.36
CA LEU A 34 -3.91 32.81 1.25
C LEU A 34 -4.28 33.83 0.16
N MET A 35 -4.76 33.36 -0.99
CA MET A 35 -5.20 34.23 -2.08
C MET A 35 -6.47 35.01 -1.70
N ASN A 36 -7.42 34.35 -1.04
CA ASN A 36 -8.65 34.98 -0.56
C ASN A 36 -8.37 36.02 0.53
N ASP A 37 -7.43 35.72 1.43
CA ASP A 37 -7.03 36.63 2.50
C ASP A 37 -6.30 37.87 1.95
N ARG A 38 -5.36 37.70 1.01
CA ARG A 38 -4.72 38.80 0.28
C ARG A 38 -5.71 39.69 -0.45
N ALA A 39 -6.75 39.10 -1.04
CA ALA A 39 -7.81 39.82 -1.73
C ALA A 39 -8.70 40.60 -0.77
N ALA A 40 -8.96 40.07 0.44
CA ALA A 40 -9.74 40.73 1.47
C ALA A 40 -8.96 41.84 2.19
N HIS A 41 -7.64 41.68 2.35
CA HIS A 41 -6.78 42.58 3.13
C HIS A 41 -5.56 43.08 2.33
N PRO A 42 -5.76 43.79 1.21
CA PRO A 42 -4.66 44.06 0.29
C PRO A 42 -3.58 45.01 0.82
N ALA A 43 -3.90 45.86 1.79
CA ALA A 43 -2.94 46.78 2.41
C ALA A 43 -1.94 46.05 3.33
N ASP A 44 -2.39 44.99 4.01
CA ASP A 44 -1.58 44.29 5.02
C ASP A 44 -0.44 43.47 4.41
N TYR A 45 -0.54 43.19 3.12
CA TYR A 45 0.43 42.42 2.35
C TYR A 45 1.36 43.28 1.48
N ALA A 46 1.16 44.60 1.43
CA ALA A 46 1.91 45.48 0.53
C ALA A 46 3.43 45.41 0.74
N ASP A 47 3.87 45.23 1.99
CA ASP A 47 5.29 45.09 2.35
C ASP A 47 5.80 43.64 2.29
N TYR A 48 4.96 42.67 1.93
CA TYR A 48 5.26 41.23 1.99
C TYR A 48 4.97 40.50 0.67
N ASP A 49 5.00 41.21 -0.46
CA ASP A 49 4.68 40.62 -1.77
C ASP A 49 5.70 39.52 -2.18
N GLU A 50 6.97 39.62 -1.75
CA GLU A 50 8.00 38.60 -2.00
C GLU A 50 7.75 37.31 -1.19
N GLU A 51 7.46 37.43 0.11
CA GLU A 51 7.13 36.28 0.97
C GLU A 51 5.81 35.64 0.56
N TYR A 52 4.85 36.46 0.14
CA TYR A 52 3.56 36.00 -0.38
C TYR A 52 3.72 35.20 -1.67
N THR A 53 4.46 35.72 -2.65
CA THR A 53 4.72 35.00 -3.92
C THR A 53 5.52 33.72 -3.69
N THR A 54 6.54 33.76 -2.83
CA THR A 54 7.32 32.58 -2.45
C THR A 54 6.45 31.51 -1.79
N ALA A 55 5.58 31.90 -0.85
CA ALA A 55 4.67 30.95 -0.19
C ALA A 55 3.67 30.32 -1.18
N LEU A 56 3.16 31.10 -2.15
CA LEU A 56 2.28 30.58 -3.19
C LEU A 56 2.99 29.59 -4.12
N ASP A 57 4.22 29.89 -4.52
CA ASP A 57 5.01 29.01 -5.39
C ASP A 57 5.37 27.71 -4.68
N GLU A 58 5.76 27.76 -3.40
CA GLU A 58 6.01 26.56 -2.61
C GLU A 58 4.76 25.70 -2.42
N LEU A 59 3.60 26.33 -2.14
CA LEU A 59 2.32 25.62 -2.06
C LEU A 59 1.89 25.05 -3.41
N ASP A 60 2.15 25.75 -4.51
CA ASP A 60 1.88 25.25 -5.86
C ASP A 60 2.76 24.04 -6.19
N VAL A 61 4.06 24.10 -5.89
CA VAL A 61 4.98 22.97 -6.02
C VAL A 61 4.52 21.79 -5.15
N LEU A 62 4.09 22.01 -3.91
CA LEU A 62 3.57 20.95 -3.03
C LEU A 62 2.23 20.37 -3.52
N SER A 63 1.39 21.19 -4.15
CA SER A 63 0.11 20.75 -4.73
C SER A 63 0.29 19.93 -6.02
N ARG A 64 1.38 20.20 -6.75
CA ARG A 64 1.73 19.53 -8.03
C ARG A 64 2.72 18.39 -7.84
N GLN A 65 3.54 18.42 -6.80
CA GLN A 65 4.33 17.27 -6.40
C GLN A 65 3.33 16.17 -6.13
N ALA A 66 3.36 15.16 -6.99
CA ALA A 66 2.70 13.90 -6.76
C ALA A 66 3.26 13.37 -5.44
N ASN A 67 2.61 13.70 -4.32
CA ASN A 67 2.69 12.93 -3.11
C ASN A 67 2.25 11.55 -3.57
N ARG A 68 3.22 10.68 -3.90
CA ARG A 68 2.98 9.28 -4.26
C ARG A 68 2.03 8.64 -3.25
N HIS A 69 2.01 9.15 -2.02
CA HIS A 69 1.05 8.83 -0.99
C HIS A 69 -0.43 9.19 -1.29
N ASP A 70 -0.73 10.41 -1.73
CA ASP A 70 -2.11 10.85 -2.04
C ASP A 70 -2.62 10.21 -3.34
N ASP A 71 -1.77 10.04 -4.34
CA ASP A 71 -2.13 9.28 -5.55
C ASP A 71 -2.41 7.82 -5.19
N LEU A 72 -1.61 7.21 -4.30
CA LEU A 72 -1.90 5.86 -3.78
C LEU A 72 -3.20 5.80 -2.97
N LEU A 73 -3.50 6.78 -2.12
CA LEU A 73 -4.76 6.83 -1.36
C LEU A 73 -5.97 7.07 -2.27
N SER A 74 -5.84 7.91 -3.30
CA SER A 74 -6.90 8.17 -4.27
C SER A 74 -7.15 6.97 -5.18
N VAL A 75 -6.07 6.27 -5.61
CA VAL A 75 -6.16 5.00 -6.33
C VAL A 75 -6.81 3.95 -5.43
N MET A 76 -6.37 3.78 -4.18
CA MET A 76 -7.00 2.83 -3.25
C MET A 76 -8.47 3.16 -2.94
N ALA A 77 -8.85 4.44 -2.91
CA ALA A 77 -10.24 4.87 -2.72
C ALA A 77 -11.08 4.65 -3.99
N ALA A 78 -10.52 4.90 -5.17
CA ALA A 78 -11.16 4.60 -6.45
C ALA A 78 -11.36 3.09 -6.63
N ASP A 79 -10.34 2.31 -6.25
CA ASP A 79 -10.33 0.84 -6.32
C ASP A 79 -11.34 0.24 -5.32
N ARG A 80 -11.46 0.81 -4.12
CA ARG A 80 -12.53 0.45 -3.17
C ARG A 80 -13.93 0.73 -3.72
N ARG A 81 -14.15 1.90 -4.34
CA ARG A 81 -15.45 2.23 -4.96
C ARG A 81 -15.74 1.38 -6.19
N ALA A 82 -14.72 0.93 -6.92
CA ALA A 82 -14.87 0.00 -8.03
C ALA A 82 -15.24 -1.39 -7.50
N ALA A 83 -14.56 -1.88 -6.46
CA ALA A 83 -14.87 -3.14 -5.79
C ALA A 83 -16.27 -3.15 -5.15
N GLU A 84 -16.72 -2.04 -4.55
CA GLU A 84 -18.08 -1.89 -4.01
C GLU A 84 -19.15 -1.90 -5.12
N ARG A 85 -18.89 -1.26 -6.26
CA ARG A 85 -19.77 -1.31 -7.44
C ARG A 85 -19.82 -2.70 -8.06
N GLU A 86 -18.69 -3.40 -8.08
CA GLU A 86 -18.60 -4.77 -8.59
C GLU A 86 -19.24 -5.78 -7.63
N ALA A 87 -19.16 -5.57 -6.31
CA ALA A 87 -19.89 -6.34 -5.32
C ALA A 87 -21.41 -6.10 -5.40
N ALA A 88 -21.86 -4.86 -5.65
CA ALA A 88 -23.26 -4.54 -5.88
C ALA A 88 -23.79 -5.14 -7.20
N ALA A 89 -22.96 -5.19 -8.25
CA ALA A 89 -23.29 -5.84 -9.52
C ALA A 89 -23.23 -7.38 -9.44
N ALA A 90 -22.35 -7.95 -8.61
CA ALA A 90 -22.26 -9.40 -8.37
C ALA A 90 -23.38 -9.93 -7.45
N GLY A 91 -24.04 -9.05 -6.69
CA GLY A 91 -25.17 -9.36 -5.82
C GLY A 91 -26.43 -9.83 -6.55
N THR A 92 -26.52 -9.67 -7.87
CA THR A 92 -27.62 -10.17 -8.71
C THR A 92 -27.21 -11.35 -9.61
N ALA A 93 -25.95 -11.80 -9.59
CA ALA A 93 -25.42 -12.72 -10.60
C ALA A 93 -24.49 -13.84 -10.08
N ARG A 94 -24.62 -14.30 -8.84
CA ARG A 94 -23.81 -15.44 -8.36
C ARG A 94 -24.60 -16.55 -7.67
N ALA A 95 -25.56 -17.10 -8.40
CA ALA A 95 -25.74 -18.54 -8.42
C ALA A 95 -24.61 -19.14 -9.27
N GLY A 96 -23.72 -19.93 -8.65
CA GLY A 96 -22.78 -20.79 -9.37
C GLY A 96 -21.42 -20.17 -9.71
N ALA A 97 -20.47 -20.23 -8.77
CA ALA A 97 -19.04 -20.21 -9.09
C ALA A 97 -18.45 -21.58 -8.71
N PRO A 98 -17.98 -22.39 -9.69
CA PRO A 98 -17.35 -23.67 -9.42
C PRO A 98 -15.87 -23.43 -9.07
N GLY A 99 -15.50 -23.76 -7.84
CA GLY A 99 -14.14 -23.62 -7.36
C GLY A 99 -13.90 -24.38 -6.07
N ALA A 100 -14.44 -25.60 -5.96
CA ALA A 100 -14.11 -26.55 -4.91
C ALA A 100 -12.66 -27.03 -5.07
N ARG A 101 -11.69 -26.16 -4.75
CA ARG A 101 -10.31 -26.56 -4.45
C ARG A 101 -10.27 -26.90 -2.97
N SER A 102 -9.95 -28.17 -2.69
CA SER A 102 -9.79 -28.81 -1.38
C SER A 102 -9.92 -27.87 -0.18
N ARG A 103 -11.07 -27.92 0.50
CA ARG A 103 -11.27 -27.32 1.82
C ARG A 103 -10.44 -28.09 2.85
N THR A 104 -9.11 -27.97 2.76
CA THR A 104 -8.26 -28.31 3.89
C THR A 104 -8.60 -27.29 4.96
N SER A 105 -9.05 -27.77 6.13
CA SER A 105 -9.46 -26.88 7.21
C SER A 105 -8.33 -25.90 7.53
N LEU A 106 -8.66 -24.62 7.68
CA LEU A 106 -7.73 -23.55 8.03
C LEU A 106 -6.88 -23.93 9.26
N ALA A 107 -7.52 -24.60 10.23
CA ALA A 107 -6.86 -25.14 11.43
C ALA A 107 -5.75 -26.14 11.06
N THR A 108 -6.02 -27.06 10.14
CA THR A 108 -5.04 -28.07 9.70
C THR A 108 -3.87 -27.47 8.93
N GLU A 109 -4.04 -26.33 8.26
CA GLU A 109 -2.91 -25.61 7.66
C GLU A 109 -2.08 -24.85 8.71
N HIS A 110 -2.73 -24.27 9.72
CA HIS A 110 -2.04 -23.62 10.84
C HIS A 110 -1.26 -24.59 11.71
N ASP A 111 -1.83 -25.75 12.05
CA ASP A 111 -1.20 -26.76 12.90
C ASP A 111 0.05 -27.38 12.26
N ARG A 112 0.20 -27.28 10.94
CA ARG A 112 1.37 -27.76 10.19
C ARG A 112 2.52 -26.75 10.14
N VAL A 113 2.31 -25.52 10.63
CA VAL A 113 3.37 -24.52 10.67
C VAL A 113 4.31 -24.85 11.84
N PRO A 114 5.61 -25.06 11.58
CA PRO A 114 6.57 -25.38 12.63
C PRO A 114 6.78 -24.19 13.55
N ALA A 115 6.85 -24.44 14.86
CA ALA A 115 7.28 -23.44 15.83
C ALA A 115 8.77 -23.10 15.62
N GLY A 116 9.15 -21.84 15.83
CA GLY A 116 10.55 -21.38 15.73
C GLY A 116 10.94 -20.78 14.37
N LEU A 117 9.97 -20.45 13.52
CA LEU A 117 10.21 -19.57 12.38
C LEU A 117 10.55 -18.14 12.87
N PRO A 118 11.35 -17.37 12.10
CA PRO A 118 11.49 -15.94 12.33
C PRO A 118 10.11 -15.27 12.39
N GLU A 119 9.88 -14.46 13.42
CA GLU A 119 8.57 -13.82 13.69
C GLU A 119 7.94 -13.16 12.44
N PRO A 120 8.69 -12.39 11.61
CA PRO A 120 8.10 -11.79 10.41
C PRO A 120 7.67 -12.84 9.38
N LEU A 121 8.44 -13.92 9.24
CA LEU A 121 8.12 -15.02 8.33
C LEU A 121 6.87 -15.77 8.80
N ASP A 122 6.78 -16.07 10.09
CA ASP A 122 5.64 -16.76 10.68
C ASP A 122 4.32 -16.00 10.48
N GLN A 123 4.34 -14.69 10.76
CA GLN A 123 3.19 -13.83 10.56
C GLN A 123 2.69 -13.85 9.11
N TRP A 124 3.60 -13.86 8.13
CA TRP A 124 3.24 -13.90 6.71
C TRP A 124 2.74 -15.27 6.25
N VAL A 125 3.30 -16.37 6.76
CA VAL A 125 2.76 -17.72 6.53
C VAL A 125 1.30 -17.77 6.99
N HIS A 126 1.02 -17.33 8.21
CA HIS A 126 -0.33 -17.29 8.79
C HIS A 126 -1.28 -16.34 8.03
N ARG A 127 -0.76 -15.22 7.51
CA ARG A 127 -1.53 -14.26 6.74
C ARG A 127 -1.90 -14.82 5.36
N LEU A 128 -0.97 -15.51 4.70
CA LEU A 128 -1.19 -16.15 3.39
C LEU A 128 -2.12 -17.37 3.49
N ILE A 129 -2.06 -18.16 4.58
CA ILE A 129 -3.05 -19.22 4.86
C ILE A 129 -4.47 -18.62 4.88
N ARG A 130 -4.68 -17.53 5.64
CA ARG A 130 -5.98 -16.84 5.69
C ARG A 130 -6.39 -16.20 4.36
N TYR A 131 -5.43 -15.70 3.59
CA TYR A 131 -5.69 -15.17 2.24
C TYR A 131 -6.16 -16.26 1.28
N ARG A 132 -5.50 -17.42 1.26
CA ARG A 132 -5.89 -18.57 0.44
C ARG A 132 -7.27 -19.11 0.80
N ALA A 133 -7.66 -19.00 2.06
CA ALA A 133 -9.01 -19.36 2.54
C ALA A 133 -10.08 -18.29 2.25
N GLY A 134 -9.72 -17.14 1.65
CA GLY A 134 -10.65 -16.04 1.38
C GLY A 134 -11.08 -15.24 2.61
N VAL A 135 -10.44 -15.47 3.76
CA VAL A 135 -10.76 -14.79 5.03
C VAL A 135 -10.07 -13.42 5.11
N LYS A 136 -8.91 -13.28 4.46
CA LYS A 136 -8.12 -12.05 4.49
C LYS A 136 -7.83 -11.57 3.08
N ILE A 137 -7.95 -10.27 2.87
CA ILE A 137 -7.56 -9.62 1.62
C ILE A 137 -6.14 -9.09 1.80
N ILE A 138 -5.27 -9.35 0.81
CA ILE A 138 -3.92 -8.80 0.71
C ILE A 138 -3.89 -8.03 -0.60
N THR A 139 -3.63 -6.72 -0.52
CA THR A 139 -3.52 -5.88 -1.72
C THR A 139 -2.17 -6.08 -2.40
N PRO A 140 -2.05 -5.87 -3.73
CA PRO A 140 -0.78 -6.01 -4.43
C PRO A 140 0.35 -5.13 -3.85
N ILE A 141 0.03 -3.89 -3.47
CA ILE A 141 1.02 -2.99 -2.84
C ILE A 141 1.45 -3.47 -1.45
N GLU A 142 0.55 -4.09 -0.69
CA GLU A 142 0.88 -4.68 0.61
C GLU A 142 1.81 -5.89 0.41
N ALA A 143 1.50 -6.75 -0.57
CA ALA A 143 2.32 -7.90 -0.89
C ALA A 143 3.73 -7.49 -1.36
N ALA A 144 3.85 -6.46 -2.20
CA ALA A 144 5.12 -5.92 -2.65
C ALA A 144 5.98 -5.38 -1.49
N ARG A 145 5.36 -4.62 -0.57
CA ARG A 145 6.04 -4.10 0.62
C ARG A 145 6.50 -5.22 1.56
N ALA A 146 5.65 -6.23 1.73
CA ALA A 146 5.95 -7.41 2.54
C ALA A 146 7.13 -8.20 1.97
N GLU A 147 7.13 -8.40 0.65
CA GLU A 147 8.20 -9.10 -0.06
C GLU A 147 9.54 -8.39 0.12
N ILE A 148 9.58 -7.06 -0.13
CA ILE A 148 10.80 -6.25 0.05
C ILE A 148 11.29 -6.33 1.50
N ARG A 149 10.38 -6.23 2.47
CA ARG A 149 10.75 -6.30 3.90
C ARG A 149 11.36 -7.65 4.25
N LEU A 150 10.72 -8.76 3.85
CA LEU A 150 11.22 -10.10 4.10
C LEU A 150 12.55 -10.38 3.38
N ARG A 151 12.76 -9.82 2.18
CA ARG A 151 14.05 -9.88 1.49
C ARG A 151 15.13 -9.15 2.28
N ASN A 152 14.87 -7.92 2.71
CA ASN A 152 15.81 -7.13 3.52
C ASN A 152 16.17 -7.82 4.84
N GLU A 153 15.18 -8.41 5.53
CA GLU A 153 15.42 -9.16 6.76
C GLU A 153 16.25 -10.43 6.53
N ALA A 154 15.98 -11.16 5.44
CA ALA A 154 16.79 -12.32 5.06
C ALA A 154 18.20 -11.95 4.61
N ASP A 155 18.41 -10.75 4.07
CA ASP A 155 19.75 -10.25 3.75
C ASP A 155 20.52 -9.86 5.02
N LEU A 156 19.84 -9.34 6.05
CA LEU A 156 20.42 -9.05 7.37
C LEU A 156 20.71 -10.32 8.17
N GLN A 157 19.85 -11.35 8.06
CA GLN A 157 19.97 -12.60 8.80
C GLN A 157 19.81 -13.83 7.89
N PRO A 158 20.77 -14.09 7.00
CA PRO A 158 20.63 -15.14 5.99
C PRO A 158 20.47 -16.53 6.58
N ALA A 159 21.15 -16.83 7.69
CA ALA A 159 21.04 -18.12 8.36
C ALA A 159 19.61 -18.39 8.86
N ALA A 160 18.90 -17.38 9.37
CA ALA A 160 17.57 -17.54 9.96
C ALA A 160 16.47 -17.79 8.91
N TYR A 161 16.65 -17.31 7.68
CA TYR A 161 15.63 -17.38 6.63
C TYR A 161 15.96 -18.35 5.48
N ARG A 162 17.25 -18.63 5.23
CA ARG A 162 17.70 -19.43 4.07
C ARG A 162 18.22 -20.81 4.45
N THR A 163 18.16 -21.20 5.72
CA THR A 163 18.60 -22.52 6.17
C THR A 163 17.49 -23.28 6.90
N GLY A 164 17.66 -24.60 7.02
CA GLY A 164 16.74 -25.47 7.74
C GLY A 164 15.30 -25.41 7.21
N VAL A 165 14.34 -25.55 8.13
CA VAL A 165 12.91 -25.60 7.80
C VAL A 165 12.39 -24.24 7.31
N ALA A 166 12.96 -23.14 7.81
CA ALA A 166 12.57 -21.77 7.44
C ALA A 166 12.79 -21.47 5.95
N ALA A 167 13.80 -22.08 5.32
CA ALA A 167 14.13 -21.88 3.91
C ALA A 167 12.95 -22.19 2.96
N ALA A 168 12.25 -23.30 3.20
CA ALA A 168 11.12 -23.70 2.37
C ALA A 168 9.93 -22.75 2.52
N TYR A 169 9.65 -22.31 3.75
CA TYR A 169 8.59 -21.35 4.04
C TYR A 169 8.93 -19.97 3.48
N TYR A 170 10.17 -19.52 3.63
CA TYR A 170 10.65 -18.26 3.08
C TYR A 170 10.51 -18.22 1.55
N ALA A 171 11.04 -19.23 0.84
CA ALA A 171 10.95 -19.29 -0.62
C ALA A 171 9.49 -19.30 -1.10
N ARG A 172 8.62 -20.03 -0.39
CA ARG A 172 7.19 -20.08 -0.68
C ARG A 172 6.51 -18.74 -0.47
N VAL A 173 6.75 -18.09 0.67
CA VAL A 173 6.16 -16.79 1.03
C VAL A 173 6.60 -15.73 0.02
N ILE A 174 7.88 -15.66 -0.34
CA ILE A 174 8.37 -14.71 -1.34
C ILE A 174 7.70 -14.93 -2.71
N ARG A 175 7.53 -16.19 -3.14
CA ARG A 175 6.83 -16.49 -4.40
C ARG A 175 5.36 -16.06 -4.35
N GLU A 176 4.63 -16.43 -3.30
CA GLU A 176 3.20 -16.10 -3.17
C GLU A 176 2.98 -14.58 -3.05
N LEU A 177 3.85 -13.86 -2.31
CA LEU A 177 3.79 -12.40 -2.25
C LEU A 177 4.11 -11.75 -3.58
N GLY A 178 5.10 -12.26 -4.32
CA GLY A 178 5.42 -11.78 -5.66
C GLY A 178 4.28 -12.01 -6.66
N GLU A 179 3.59 -13.16 -6.58
CA GLU A 179 2.39 -13.45 -7.37
C GLU A 179 1.27 -12.46 -7.06
N ILE A 180 0.97 -12.19 -5.78
CA ILE A 180 -0.06 -11.22 -5.39
C ILE A 180 0.33 -9.79 -5.80
N ALA A 181 1.61 -9.43 -5.63
CA ALA A 181 2.13 -8.12 -6.02
C ALA A 181 2.04 -7.86 -7.54
N THR A 182 2.10 -8.92 -8.35
CA THR A 182 2.07 -8.83 -9.81
C THR A 182 0.72 -9.21 -10.43
N ALA A 183 -0.25 -9.63 -9.63
CA ALA A 183 -1.60 -10.01 -10.08
C ALA A 183 -2.38 -8.87 -10.74
N GLU A 184 -1.96 -7.62 -10.57
CA GLU A 184 -2.53 -6.42 -11.20
C GLU A 184 -1.99 -6.10 -12.61
N ARG A 185 -1.40 -7.05 -13.35
CA ARG A 185 -1.22 -6.86 -14.81
C ARG A 185 -2.56 -7.05 -15.52
N PRO A 186 -3.14 -6.01 -16.15
CA PRO A 186 -4.30 -6.20 -17.03
C PRO A 186 -3.85 -7.08 -18.20
N GLY A 187 -4.39 -8.30 -18.29
CA GLY A 187 -4.19 -9.17 -19.45
C GLY A 187 -3.72 -10.60 -19.19
N ARG A 188 -3.40 -11.02 -17.96
CA ARG A 188 -3.10 -12.44 -17.68
C ARG A 188 -4.32 -13.14 -17.07
N ARG A 189 -5.36 -13.33 -17.89
CA ARG A 189 -6.25 -14.48 -17.69
C ARG A 189 -5.35 -15.70 -17.75
N ASP A 190 -5.22 -16.43 -16.66
CA ASP A 190 -4.49 -17.71 -16.66
C ASP A 190 -5.03 -18.57 -17.79
N ALA A 191 -4.16 -18.87 -18.75
CA ALA A 191 -4.42 -19.87 -19.75
C ALA A 191 -4.61 -21.21 -19.01
N PRO A 192 -5.72 -21.94 -19.26
CA PRO A 192 -5.92 -23.23 -18.64
C PRO A 192 -4.94 -24.22 -19.27
N GLY A 193 -3.95 -24.65 -18.50
CA GLY A 193 -3.14 -25.83 -18.81
C GLY A 193 -1.65 -25.57 -18.81
N LEU A 194 -0.97 -26.08 -17.78
CA LEU A 194 -0.05 -27.22 -17.89
C LEU A 194 0.68 -27.46 -16.56
N ALA A 195 0.43 -28.65 -16.00
CA ALA A 195 1.29 -29.51 -15.17
C ALA A 195 2.12 -28.89 -14.01
N ARG A 196 2.14 -29.47 -12.81
CA ARG A 196 2.49 -30.88 -12.54
C ARG A 196 2.05 -31.26 -11.13
N GLY A 197 1.43 -32.43 -11.01
CA GLY A 197 0.91 -32.95 -9.75
C GLY A 197 1.97 -33.13 -8.68
N LEU A 198 1.56 -32.87 -7.45
CA LEU A 198 2.23 -33.29 -6.21
C LEU A 198 2.24 -34.83 -6.16
N GLY A 199 3.33 -35.42 -6.64
CA GLY A 199 3.67 -36.82 -6.40
C GLY A 199 4.84 -36.88 -5.42
N ALA A 200 4.56 -37.38 -4.22
CA ALA A 200 5.45 -38.01 -3.24
C ALA A 200 6.97 -37.78 -3.38
N ALA A 201 7.56 -37.17 -2.36
CA ALA A 201 8.92 -37.49 -1.91
C ALA A 201 8.88 -37.74 -0.40
N LEU A 202 8.28 -38.89 -0.06
CA LEU A 202 8.70 -39.71 1.08
C LEU A 202 9.68 -40.73 0.48
N VAL A 203 10.95 -40.62 0.87
CA VAL A 203 11.98 -41.66 1.16
C VAL A 203 13.31 -40.93 1.23
#